data_AF-A0A8X6WFJ1-F1
#
_entry.id   AF-A0A8X6WFJ1-F1
#
_cell.length_a   1.000
_cell.length_b   1.000
_cell.length_c   1.000
_cell.angle_alpha   90.00
_cell.angle_beta   90.00
_cell.angle_gamma   90.00
#
_symmetry.space_group_name_H-M   'P 1'
#
loop_
_entity.id
_entity.type
_entity.pdbx_description
1 polymer ?
#
loop_
_entity_poly.entity_id
_entity_poly.type
_entity_poly.pdbx_seq_one_letter_code
_entity_poly.pdbx_strand_id
1 'polypeptide(L)'
;MPPNVLIKTPTSAFFGRRVMRPIAYASPVWGYAANTNINILDTLQNSLIRMIVKATRFMRNDDIRNALKITTFKSHIQEIAISFFNALPETNNSNMHNLIPYISNDNTKRPRRILLDSYNPP
;
A
#
# COMPACT_ATOMS: atom_id res chain seq x y z
N MET A 1 32.07 -0.42 32.90
CA MET A 1 30.65 -0.80 33.11
C MET A 1 29.76 0.27 32.49
N PRO A 2 29.16 0.04 31.31
CA PRO A 2 27.97 0.76 30.86
C PRO A 2 26.71 -0.12 31.02
N PRO A 3 25.53 0.49 31.23
CA PRO A 3 24.34 -0.23 31.65
C PRO A 3 23.74 -1.05 30.50
N ASN A 4 23.23 -2.22 30.87
CA ASN A 4 22.31 -3.03 30.09
C ASN A 4 21.17 -2.18 29.51
N VAL A 5 21.17 -1.99 28.19
CA VAL A 5 20.00 -1.50 27.45
C VAL A 5 19.55 -2.62 26.52
N LEU A 6 18.89 -3.60 27.12
CA LEU A 6 18.08 -4.60 26.42
C LEU A 6 16.82 -3.91 25.89
N ILE A 7 16.89 -3.27 24.72
CA ILE A 7 15.68 -2.96 23.95
C ILE A 7 15.33 -4.21 23.15
N LYS A 8 14.80 -5.22 23.83
CA LYS A 8 13.97 -6.23 23.16
C LYS A 8 12.56 -5.66 23.11
N THR A 9 12.24 -4.89 22.07
CA THR A 9 10.85 -4.50 21.82
C THR A 9 10.12 -5.65 21.13
N PRO A 10 9.12 -6.30 21.77
CA PRO A 10 8.29 -7.31 21.11
C PRO A 10 7.40 -6.72 20.00
N THR A 11 7.35 -5.40 19.87
CA THR A 11 6.48 -4.66 18.96
C THR A 11 6.92 -4.69 17.49
N SER A 12 8.22 -4.75 17.17
CA SER A 12 8.68 -4.76 15.76
C SER A 12 8.37 -6.09 15.05
N ALA A 13 8.47 -7.20 15.76
CA ALA A 13 8.17 -8.53 15.23
C ALA A 13 6.65 -8.78 15.06
N PHE A 14 5.84 -8.23 15.96
CA PHE A 14 4.38 -8.28 15.86
C PHE A 14 3.88 -7.49 14.64
N PHE A 15 4.42 -6.28 14.46
CA PHE A 15 4.09 -5.39 13.36
C PHE A 15 4.44 -5.99 11.99
N GLY A 16 5.65 -6.55 11.85
CA GLY A 16 6.09 -7.17 10.59
C GLY A 16 5.34 -8.46 10.19
N ARG A 17 4.85 -9.27 11.15
CA ARG A 17 4.20 -10.56 10.83
C ARG A 17 2.67 -10.51 10.81
N ARG A 18 2.03 -9.72 11.67
CA ARG A 18 0.57 -9.73 11.80
C ARG A 18 -0.13 -8.60 11.05
N VAL A 19 0.54 -7.47 10.84
CA VAL A 19 -0.05 -6.32 10.14
C VAL A 19 0.31 -6.37 8.66
N MET A 20 1.59 -6.50 8.31
CA MET A 20 2.03 -6.48 6.90
C MET A 20 1.55 -7.67 6.06
N ARG A 21 1.44 -8.88 6.64
CA ARG A 21 1.05 -10.08 5.89
C ARG A 21 -0.39 -10.05 5.36
N PRO A 22 -1.44 -9.75 6.15
CA PRO A 22 -2.79 -9.62 5.60
C PRO A 22 -2.93 -8.44 4.63
N ILE A 23 -2.12 -7.39 4.76
CA ILE A 23 -2.10 -6.26 3.81
C ILE A 23 -1.60 -6.73 2.43
N ALA A 24 -0.56 -7.56 2.38
CA ALA A 24 0.00 -8.08 1.14
C ALA A 24 -0.98 -8.98 0.35
N TYR A 25 -1.80 -9.77 1.05
CA TYR A 25 -2.73 -10.71 0.40
C TYR A 25 -4.00 -10.06 -0.15
N ALA A 26 -4.47 -8.96 0.44
CA ALA A 26 -5.70 -8.28 0.02
C ALA A 26 -5.43 -7.11 -0.95
N SER A 27 -4.31 -7.14 -1.69
CA SER A 27 -3.76 -6.02 -2.45
C SER A 27 -4.76 -5.21 -3.29
N PRO A 28 -5.66 -5.80 -4.11
CA PRO A 28 -6.63 -5.02 -4.88
C PRO A 28 -7.77 -4.43 -4.02
N VAL A 29 -8.08 -5.01 -2.85
CA VAL A 29 -9.15 -4.53 -1.94
C VAL A 29 -8.74 -3.22 -1.25
N TRP A 30 -7.44 -3.04 -0.99
CA TRP A 30 -6.92 -1.86 -0.30
C TRP A 30 -7.03 -0.57 -1.10
N GLY A 31 -7.06 -0.62 -2.44
CA GLY A 31 -7.15 0.61 -3.22
C GLY A 31 -8.52 1.30 -3.14
N TYR A 32 -9.54 0.65 -2.56
CA TYR A 32 -10.82 1.25 -2.19
C TYR A 32 -11.06 1.28 -0.67
N ALA A 33 -10.01 1.08 0.14
CA ALA A 33 -10.14 1.17 1.59
C ALA A 33 -10.50 2.59 2.04
N ALA A 34 -11.09 2.72 3.24
CA ALA A 34 -11.38 4.02 3.83
C ALA A 34 -10.10 4.87 3.95
N ASN A 35 -10.21 6.17 3.68
CA ASN A 35 -9.09 7.12 3.74
C ASN A 35 -8.33 7.07 5.09
N THR A 36 -9.04 6.80 6.18
CA THR A 36 -8.45 6.64 7.52
C THR A 36 -7.43 5.50 7.57
N ASN A 37 -7.76 4.35 6.99
CA ASN A 37 -6.87 3.18 6.96
C ASN A 37 -5.67 3.43 6.05
N ILE A 38 -5.88 4.10 4.91
CA ILE A 38 -4.79 4.49 3.99
C ILE A 38 -3.82 5.44 4.72
N ASN A 39 -4.34 6.43 5.44
CA ASN A 39 -3.52 7.37 6.21
C ASN A 39 -2.71 6.65 7.31
N ILE A 40 -3.29 5.67 8.00
CA ILE A 40 -2.56 4.86 8.99
C ILE A 40 -1.38 4.18 8.30
N LEU A 41 -1.59 3.56 7.14
CA LEU A 41 -0.54 2.86 6.40
C LEU A 41 0.53 3.81 5.85
N ASP A 42 0.16 5.00 5.37
CA ASP A 42 1.11 6.05 4.98
C ASP A 42 1.99 6.51 6.16
N THR A 43 1.40 6.71 7.36
CA THR A 43 2.18 7.08 8.55
C THR A 43 3.15 5.97 8.97
N LEU A 44 2.73 4.71 8.84
CA LEU A 44 3.57 3.55 9.11
C LEU A 44 4.73 3.46 8.11
N GLN A 45 4.48 3.65 6.81
CA GLN A 45 5.52 3.69 5.78
C GLN A 45 6.54 4.80 6.09
N ASN A 46 6.08 6.00 6.43
CA ASN A 46 6.96 7.12 6.79
C ASN A 46 7.84 6.81 8.02
N SER A 47 7.27 6.14 9.03
CA SER A 47 8.00 5.70 10.23
C SER A 47 9.10 4.68 9.87
N LEU A 48 8.78 3.70 9.03
CA LEU A 48 9.74 2.69 8.56
C LEU A 48 10.89 3.32 7.76
N ILE A 49 10.58 4.22 6.82
CA ILE A 49 11.59 4.93 6.01
C ILE A 49 12.55 5.69 6.93
N ARG A 50 12.03 6.42 7.92
CA ARG A 50 12.87 7.14 8.89
C ARG A 50 13.76 6.22 9.71
N MET A 51 13.25 5.05 10.11
CA MET A 51 14.01 4.05 10.85
C MET A 51 15.17 3.49 10.01
N ILE A 52 14.93 3.20 8.72
CA ILE A 52 15.95 2.67 7.80
C ILE A 52 17.05 3.71 7.55
N VAL A 53 16.67 4.96 7.25
CA VAL A 53 17.60 6.05 6.96
C VAL A 53 18.27 6.59 8.22
N LYS A 54 17.80 6.20 9.41
CA LYS A 54 18.15 6.84 10.70
C LYS A 54 17.98 8.36 10.63
N ALA A 55 16.86 8.80 10.07
CA ALA A 55 16.61 10.20 9.78
C ALA A 55 16.41 11.02 11.07
N THR A 56 16.95 12.24 11.10
CA THR A 56 16.76 13.15 12.23
C THR A 56 15.35 13.78 12.20
N ARG A 57 14.92 14.34 13.33
CA ARG A 57 13.61 15.01 13.46
C ARG A 57 13.45 16.18 12.48
N PHE A 58 14.55 16.87 12.14
CA PHE A 58 14.54 18.06 11.29
C PHE A 58 14.37 17.76 9.80
N MET A 59 14.72 16.55 9.36
CA MET A 59 14.55 16.14 7.97
C MET A 59 13.06 16.05 7.65
N ARG A 60 12.61 16.62 6.53
CA ARG A 60 11.21 16.52 6.10
C ARG A 60 10.94 15.15 5.46
N ASN A 61 9.72 14.64 5.62
CA ASN A 61 9.34 13.35 5.00
C ASN A 61 9.45 13.42 3.47
N ASP A 62 9.00 14.52 2.87
CA ASP A 62 9.01 14.72 1.42
C ASP A 62 10.44 14.65 0.85
N ASP A 63 11.40 15.30 1.51
CA ASP A 63 12.81 15.30 1.09
C ASP A 63 13.42 13.89 1.14
N ILE A 64 13.16 13.14 2.22
CA ILE A 64 13.63 11.76 2.37
C ILE A 64 13.04 10.87 1.27
N ARG A 65 11.75 11.03 0.97
CA ARG A 65 11.07 10.25 -0.07
C ARG A 65 11.58 10.58 -1.46
N ASN A 66 11.78 11.86 -1.77
CA ASN A 66 12.34 12.31 -3.05
C ASN A 66 13.78 11.81 -3.24
N ALA A 67 14.61 11.90 -2.20
CA ALA A 67 15.97 11.38 -2.22
C ALA A 67 16.03 9.86 -2.48
N LEU A 68 15.08 9.10 -1.92
CA LEU A 68 14.96 7.65 -2.13
C LEU A 68 14.14 7.25 -3.36
N LYS A 69 13.52 8.21 -4.06
CA LYS A 69 12.56 7.99 -5.15
C LYS A 69 11.41 7.02 -4.77
N ILE A 70 10.94 7.09 -3.52
CA ILE A 70 9.86 6.22 -3.02
C ILE A 70 8.49 6.87 -3.26
N THR A 71 7.64 6.17 -4.00
CA THR A 71 6.23 6.54 -4.26
C THR A 71 5.38 6.47 -3.00
N THR A 72 4.29 7.25 -2.94
CA THR A 72 3.31 7.24 -1.83
C THR A 72 2.66 5.87 -1.66
N PHE A 73 2.21 5.52 -0.46
CA PHE A 73 1.57 4.22 -0.26
C PHE A 73 0.32 4.08 -1.13
N LYS A 74 -0.44 5.18 -1.27
CA LYS A 74 -1.61 5.26 -2.15
C LYS A 74 -1.29 4.95 -3.60
N SER A 75 -0.27 5.62 -4.19
CA SER A 75 0.12 5.38 -5.59
C SER A 75 0.62 3.96 -5.80
N HIS A 76 1.40 3.43 -4.87
CA HIS A 76 1.87 2.05 -4.91
C HIS A 76 0.72 1.03 -4.90
N ILE A 77 -0.28 1.20 -4.04
CA ILE A 77 -1.48 0.33 -4.06
C ILE A 77 -2.21 0.44 -5.40
N GLN A 78 -2.34 1.65 -5.94
CA GLN A 78 -3.01 1.86 -7.23
C GLN A 78 -2.27 1.12 -8.35
N GLU A 79 -0.95 1.24 -8.43
CA GLU A 79 -0.12 0.52 -9.41
C GLU A 79 -0.30 -1.00 -9.30
N ILE A 80 -0.27 -1.55 -8.09
CA ILE A 80 -0.47 -3.00 -7.89
C ILE A 80 -1.89 -3.40 -8.27
N ALA A 81 -2.90 -2.62 -7.88
CA ALA A 81 -4.29 -2.90 -8.22
C ALA A 81 -4.52 -2.87 -9.74
N ILE A 82 -3.98 -1.88 -10.44
CA ILE A 82 -4.04 -1.77 -11.90
C ILE A 82 -3.39 -2.99 -12.55
N SER A 83 -2.16 -3.32 -12.14
CA SER A 83 -1.43 -4.49 -12.64
C SER A 83 -2.23 -5.79 -12.44
N PHE A 84 -2.82 -5.97 -11.26
CA PHE A 84 -3.66 -7.13 -10.96
C PHE A 84 -4.88 -7.21 -11.88
N PHE A 85 -5.64 -6.11 -12.03
CA PHE A 85 -6.85 -6.11 -12.86
C PHE A 85 -6.55 -6.25 -14.36
N ASN A 86 -5.41 -5.73 -14.83
CA ASN A 86 -4.95 -5.89 -16.21
C ASN A 86 -4.47 -7.30 -16.51
N ALA A 87 -3.92 -8.01 -15.51
CA ALA A 87 -3.50 -9.40 -15.66
C ALA A 87 -4.70 -10.38 -15.72
N LEU A 88 -5.85 -10.04 -15.15
CA LEU A 88 -7.05 -10.90 -15.15
C LEU A 88 -7.45 -11.44 -16.54
N PRO A 89 -7.61 -10.60 -17.59
CA PRO A 89 -7.98 -11.07 -18.92
C PRO A 89 -6.92 -11.95 -19.60
N GLU A 90 -5.65 -11.83 -19.23
CA GLU A 90 -4.54 -12.58 -19.85
C GLU A 90 -4.40 -14.01 -19.29
N THR A 91 -5.01 -14.32 -18.15
CA THR A 91 -4.90 -15.65 -17.54
C THR A 91 -5.83 -16.68 -18.18
N ASN A 92 -5.31 -17.84 -18.60
CA ASN A 92 -6.07 -18.99 -19.14
C ASN A 92 -7.03 -19.68 -18.13
N ASN A 93 -7.25 -19.10 -16.95
CA ASN A 93 -8.09 -19.69 -15.92
C ASN A 93 -9.57 -19.34 -16.18
N SER A 94 -10.37 -20.36 -16.53
CA SER A 94 -11.81 -20.24 -16.78
C SER A 94 -12.58 -19.55 -15.63
N ASN A 95 -12.19 -19.78 -14.39
CA ASN A 95 -12.84 -19.18 -13.22
C ASN A 95 -12.59 -17.68 -13.11
N MET A 96 -11.45 -17.20 -13.61
CA MET A 96 -11.09 -15.78 -13.62
C MET A 96 -11.88 -15.02 -14.69
N HIS A 97 -12.20 -15.67 -15.81
CA HIS A 97 -13.02 -15.08 -16.86
C HIS A 97 -14.46 -14.78 -16.41
N ASN A 98 -15.01 -15.57 -15.49
CA ASN A 98 -16.33 -15.32 -14.91
C ASN A 98 -16.38 -14.05 -14.02
N LEU A 99 -15.23 -13.54 -13.58
CA LEU A 99 -15.11 -12.27 -12.85
C LEU A 99 -15.02 -11.04 -13.79
N ILE A 100 -14.95 -11.26 -15.11
CA ILE A 100 -14.71 -10.21 -16.12
C ILE A 100 -15.91 -9.29 -16.38
N PRO A 101 -17.19 -9.71 -16.41
CA PRO A 101 -18.28 -8.83 -16.82
C PRO A 101 -18.68 -7.92 -15.66
N TYR A 102 -17.85 -6.92 -15.38
CA TYR A 102 -18.17 -5.84 -14.45
C TYR A 102 -17.89 -4.50 -15.12
N ILE A 103 -18.98 -3.80 -15.45
CA ILE A 103 -18.95 -2.43 -15.96
C ILE A 103 -19.03 -1.52 -14.73
N SER A 104 -17.94 -0.84 -14.41
CA SER A 104 -17.87 0.10 -13.29
C SER A 104 -18.68 1.36 -13.62
N ASN A 105 -19.65 1.70 -12.77
CA ASN A 105 -20.40 2.95 -12.83
C ASN A 105 -19.96 3.89 -11.68
N ASP A 106 -20.19 5.20 -11.80
CA ASP A 106 -19.74 6.18 -10.79
C ASP A 106 -20.30 5.93 -9.38
N ASN A 107 -21.44 5.24 -9.31
CA ASN A 107 -22.18 4.95 -8.09
C ASN A 107 -21.72 3.67 -7.36
N THR A 108 -20.79 2.89 -7.94
CA THR A 108 -20.38 1.61 -7.34
C THR A 108 -19.09 1.73 -6.52
N LYS A 109 -19.19 1.28 -5.27
CA LYS A 109 -18.11 1.24 -4.28
C LYS A 109 -17.38 -0.11 -4.35
N ARG A 110 -16.72 -0.40 -5.47
CA ARG A 110 -16.02 -1.68 -5.70
C ARG A 110 -14.53 -1.47 -5.94
N PRO A 111 -13.68 -2.47 -5.60
CA PRO A 111 -12.22 -2.38 -5.79
C PRO A 111 -11.81 -2.03 -7.22
N ARG A 112 -12.54 -2.52 -8.24
CA ARG A 112 -12.22 -2.28 -9.66
C ARG A 112 -12.42 -0.82 -10.10
N ARG A 113 -13.08 0.03 -9.29
CA ARG A 113 -13.25 1.47 -9.56
C ARG A 113 -11.92 2.23 -9.60
N ILE A 114 -10.88 1.73 -8.94
CA ILE A 114 -9.55 2.35 -8.94
C ILE A 114 -9.05 2.63 -10.37
N LEU A 115 -9.43 1.79 -11.33
CA LEU A 115 -9.09 1.96 -12.76
C LEU A 115 -9.67 3.24 -13.36
N LEU A 116 -10.89 3.63 -12.96
CA LEU A 116 -11.53 4.89 -13.38
C LEU A 116 -10.88 6.09 -12.69
N ASP A 117 -10.59 5.97 -11.39
CA ASP A 117 -9.97 7.06 -10.61
C ASP A 117 -8.51 7.33 -11.05
N SER A 118 -7.85 6.38 -11.72
CA SER A 118 -6.52 6.54 -12.33
C SER A 118 -6.53 7.21 -13.72
N TYR A 119 -7.71 7.38 -14.33
CA TYR A 119 -7.86 8.10 -15.59
C TYR A 119 -7.91 9.61 -15.32
N ASN A 120 -6.77 10.28 -15.42
CA ASN A 120 -6.74 11.74 -15.59
C ASN A 120 -6.93 12.01 -17.10
N PRO A 121 -8.10 12.49 -17.56
CA PRO A 121 -8.22 12.93 -18.94
C PRO A 121 -7.22 14.08 -19.19
N PRO A 122 -6.67 14.16 -20.41
CA PRO A 122 -5.72 15.21 -20.79
C PRO A 122 -6.31 16.62 -20.64
#